data_AF-A0A936A1A8-F1
#
_entry.id   AF-A0A936A1A8-F1
#
_cell.length_a   1.000
_cell.length_b   1.000
_cell.length_c   1.000
_cell.angle_alpha   90.00
_cell.angle_beta   90.00
_cell.angle_gamma   90.00
#
_symmetry.space_group_name_H-M   'P 1'
#
loop_
_entity.id
_entity.type
_entity.pdbx_description
1 polymer ?
#
loop_
_entity_poly.entity_id
_entity_poly.type
_entity_poly.pdbx_seq_one_letter_code
_entity_poly.pdbx_strand_id
1 'polypeptide(L)'
;MSLIDPTCGSGHFLLGAFRRLLGRWQKEAPAENIADLARRALDQVYGVDINPYAVAIARFRLVLALLDAVGIKRLEPAPDIKPNVVVAGSLLHRFDQRRLGLDQRLALDADAQWGDRLFRLEDRRAVERVLTKRFQAVVGNPPYIVESDSTKKAKYREMYKSAAGKFALSAPFTERFFDLAVGAGFVGLINSNAWTKRDFGEVPDRASASSARRQQGHRHPAATCRG
;
A
#
# COMPACT_ATOMS: atom_id res chain seq x y z
N MET A 1 -1.68 -15.95 -3.99
CA MET A 1 -0.92 -14.98 -3.18
C MET A 1 -1.38 -13.59 -3.56
N SER A 2 -1.71 -12.71 -2.61
CA SER A 2 -2.15 -11.33 -2.84
C SER A 2 -1.32 -10.34 -2.03
N LEU A 3 -1.06 -9.17 -2.61
CA LEU A 3 -0.22 -8.11 -2.07
C LEU A 3 -0.97 -6.78 -2.04
N ILE A 4 -0.71 -5.96 -1.02
CA ILE A 4 -1.17 -4.57 -0.98
C ILE A 4 0.00 -3.58 -0.78
N ASP A 5 -0.11 -2.41 -1.42
CA ASP A 5 0.60 -1.19 -1.01
C ASP A 5 -0.41 -0.15 -0.50
N PRO A 6 -0.48 0.12 0.82
CA PRO A 6 -1.46 1.04 1.40
C PRO A 6 -1.05 2.52 1.26
N THR A 7 0.04 2.81 0.54
CA THR A 7 0.58 4.15 0.27
C THR A 7 1.16 4.18 -1.15
N CYS A 8 0.38 3.72 -2.11
CA CYS A 8 0.92 3.24 -3.38
C CYS A 8 1.49 4.34 -4.29
N GLY A 9 1.16 5.60 -4.05
CA GLY A 9 1.51 6.71 -4.91
C GLY A 9 1.14 6.40 -6.36
N SER A 10 2.08 6.62 -7.27
CA SER A 10 1.92 6.32 -8.70
C SER A 10 2.07 4.83 -9.07
N GLY A 11 2.09 3.92 -8.09
CA GLY A 11 1.99 2.47 -8.30
C GLY A 11 3.32 1.76 -8.60
N HIS A 12 4.47 2.27 -8.15
CA HIS A 12 5.77 1.64 -8.44
C HIS A 12 5.87 0.21 -7.88
N PHE A 13 5.53 0.01 -6.60
CA PHE A 13 5.51 -1.33 -5.99
C PHE A 13 4.44 -2.22 -6.62
N LEU A 14 3.27 -1.66 -6.96
CA LEU A 14 2.18 -2.41 -7.61
C LEU A 14 2.62 -2.98 -8.96
N LEU A 15 3.28 -2.17 -9.79
CA LEU A 15 3.81 -2.60 -11.08
C LEU A 15 4.88 -3.68 -10.92
N GLY A 16 5.76 -3.52 -9.93
CA GLY A 16 6.76 -4.52 -9.59
C GLY A 16 6.16 -5.84 -9.09
N ALA A 17 5.06 -5.77 -8.33
CA ALA A 17 4.32 -6.93 -7.83
C ALA A 17 3.59 -7.66 -8.97
N PHE A 18 2.88 -6.92 -9.82
CA PHE A 18 2.20 -7.46 -11.00
C PHE A 18 3.16 -8.28 -11.88
N ARG A 19 4.30 -7.70 -12.27
CA ARG A 19 5.30 -8.38 -13.10
C ARG A 19 5.86 -9.65 -12.47
N ARG A 20 6.11 -9.64 -11.15
CA ARG A 20 6.61 -10.81 -10.42
C ARG A 20 5.57 -11.91 -10.32
N LEU A 21 4.31 -11.56 -10.04
CA LEU A 21 3.21 -12.51 -9.99
C LEU A 21 2.94 -13.12 -11.36
N LEU A 22 2.91 -12.31 -12.42
CA LEU A 22 2.78 -12.80 -13.79
C LEU A 22 3.89 -13.78 -14.15
N GLY A 23 5.16 -13.40 -13.93
CA GLY A 23 6.30 -14.28 -14.21
C GLY A 23 6.30 -15.57 -13.38
N ARG A 24 5.72 -15.55 -12.17
CA ARG A 24 5.49 -16.75 -11.37
C ARG A 24 4.41 -17.64 -12.01
N TRP A 25 3.26 -17.06 -12.35
CA TRP A 25 2.15 -17.79 -12.96
C TRP A 25 2.52 -18.43 -14.30
N GLN A 26 3.31 -17.74 -15.12
CA GLN A 26 3.85 -18.31 -16.37
C GLN A 26 4.75 -19.53 -16.14
N LYS A 27 5.50 -19.57 -15.03
CA LYS A 27 6.35 -20.71 -14.68
C LYS A 27 5.55 -21.89 -14.11
N GLU A 28 4.55 -21.59 -13.29
CA GLU A 28 3.71 -22.60 -12.63
C GLU A 28 2.69 -23.21 -13.60
N ALA A 29 2.20 -22.45 -14.58
CA ALA A 29 1.18 -22.86 -15.55
C ALA A 29 1.55 -22.42 -16.98
N PRO A 30 2.63 -22.96 -17.58
CA PRO A 30 3.12 -22.52 -18.89
C PRO A 30 2.16 -22.81 -20.06
N ALA A 31 1.20 -23.71 -19.88
CA ALA A 31 0.20 -24.04 -20.89
C ALA A 31 -1.04 -23.12 -20.87
N GLU A 32 -1.22 -22.31 -19.82
CA GLU A 32 -2.35 -21.38 -19.71
C GLU A 32 -2.15 -20.14 -20.59
N ASN A 33 -3.26 -19.54 -21.04
CA ASN A 33 -3.23 -18.32 -21.84
C ASN A 33 -2.64 -17.15 -21.04
N ILE A 34 -1.71 -16.42 -21.64
CA ILE A 34 -1.07 -15.25 -21.02
C ILE A 34 -2.08 -14.19 -20.56
N ALA A 35 -3.21 -14.03 -21.27
CA ALA A 35 -4.25 -13.09 -20.88
C ALA A 35 -4.90 -13.46 -19.53
N ASP A 36 -5.17 -14.74 -19.32
CA ASP A 36 -5.76 -15.24 -18.07
C ASP A 36 -4.74 -15.15 -16.92
N LEU A 37 -3.48 -15.48 -17.18
CA LEU A 37 -2.40 -15.33 -16.21
C LEU A 37 -2.17 -13.87 -15.82
N ALA A 38 -2.20 -12.95 -16.78
CA ALA A 38 -2.08 -11.51 -16.54
C ALA A 38 -3.27 -10.97 -15.75
N ARG A 39 -4.50 -11.38 -16.09
CA ARG A 39 -5.70 -11.01 -15.33
C ARG A 39 -5.61 -11.51 -13.88
N ARG A 40 -5.25 -12.78 -13.69
CA ARG A 40 -5.04 -13.40 -12.38
C ARG A 40 -3.95 -12.69 -11.56
N ALA A 41 -2.85 -12.31 -12.18
CA ALA A 41 -1.79 -11.55 -11.52
C ALA A 41 -2.26 -10.16 -11.10
N LEU A 42 -3.02 -9.47 -11.96
CA LEU A 42 -3.56 -8.15 -11.64
C LEU A 42 -4.59 -8.19 -10.50
N ASP A 43 -5.46 -9.20 -10.46
CA ASP A 43 -6.47 -9.39 -9.41
C ASP A 43 -5.84 -9.61 -8.02
N GLN A 44 -4.57 -9.98 -7.98
CA GLN A 44 -3.80 -10.20 -6.76
C GLN A 44 -3.07 -8.95 -6.24
N VAL A 45 -3.07 -7.86 -6.99
CA VAL A 45 -2.36 -6.61 -6.67
C VAL A 45 -3.35 -5.54 -6.21
N TYR A 46 -3.12 -5.01 -5.02
CA TYR A 46 -3.98 -4.04 -4.37
C TYR A 46 -3.20 -2.77 -4.01
N GLY A 47 -3.82 -1.61 -4.13
CA GLY A 47 -3.19 -0.34 -3.84
C GLY A 47 -4.13 0.66 -3.18
N VAL A 48 -3.60 1.51 -2.32
CA VAL A 48 -4.35 2.61 -1.72
C VAL A 48 -3.49 3.86 -1.67
N ASP A 49 -4.04 5.00 -2.07
CA ASP A 49 -3.41 6.30 -1.84
C ASP A 49 -4.48 7.34 -1.50
N ILE A 50 -4.12 8.37 -0.74
CA ILE A 50 -5.07 9.47 -0.45
C ILE A 50 -5.19 10.44 -1.62
N ASN A 51 -4.19 10.50 -2.50
CA ASN A 51 -4.17 11.37 -3.65
C ASN A 51 -4.84 10.71 -4.86
N PRO A 52 -5.99 11.23 -5.33
CA PRO A 52 -6.71 10.63 -6.45
C PRO A 52 -5.95 10.66 -7.78
N TYR A 53 -5.08 11.65 -8.00
CA TYR A 53 -4.23 11.69 -9.20
C TYR A 53 -3.20 10.56 -9.18
N ALA A 54 -2.64 10.25 -8.01
CA ALA A 54 -1.68 9.17 -7.86
C ALA A 54 -2.33 7.80 -8.15
N VAL A 55 -3.55 7.59 -7.62
CA VAL A 55 -4.36 6.40 -7.91
C VAL A 55 -4.70 6.28 -9.40
N ALA A 56 -5.10 7.37 -10.06
CA ALA A 56 -5.38 7.35 -11.50
C ALA A 56 -4.15 6.94 -12.31
N ILE A 57 -2.96 7.50 -11.99
CA ILE A 57 -1.69 7.13 -12.63
C ILE A 57 -1.35 5.66 -12.35
N ALA A 58 -1.51 5.19 -11.12
CA ALA A 58 -1.24 3.80 -10.75
C ALA A 58 -2.13 2.82 -11.53
N ARG A 59 -3.44 3.08 -11.59
CA ARG A 59 -4.41 2.29 -12.38
C ARG A 59 -4.00 2.28 -13.85
N PHE A 60 -3.73 3.43 -14.45
CA PHE A 60 -3.33 3.53 -15.84
C PHE A 60 -2.05 2.73 -16.15
N ARG A 61 -1.02 2.84 -15.29
CA ARG A 61 0.24 2.09 -15.46
C ARG A 61 0.03 0.57 -15.35
N LEU A 62 -0.85 0.11 -14.47
CA LEU A 62 -1.21 -1.31 -14.37
C LEU A 62 -1.96 -1.80 -15.61
N VAL A 63 -2.89 -1.00 -16.13
CA VAL A 63 -3.58 -1.31 -17.39
C VAL A 63 -2.58 -1.43 -18.54
N LEU A 64 -1.70 -0.44 -18.72
CA LEU A 64 -0.66 -0.49 -19.76
C LEU A 64 0.25 -1.71 -19.61
N ALA A 65 0.66 -2.05 -18.39
CA ALA A 65 1.49 -3.22 -18.14
C ALA A 65 0.79 -4.53 -18.47
N LEU A 66 -0.53 -4.61 -18.23
CA LEU A 66 -1.32 -5.77 -18.64
C LEU A 66 -1.46 -5.86 -20.15
N LEU A 67 -1.77 -4.75 -20.84
CA LEU A 67 -1.90 -4.70 -22.29
C LEU A 67 -0.60 -5.10 -23.00
N ASP A 68 0.53 -4.57 -22.52
CA ASP A 68 1.88 -4.92 -22.99
C ASP A 68 2.16 -6.42 -22.83
N ALA A 69 1.84 -6.99 -21.66
CA ALA A 69 2.03 -8.42 -21.38
C ALA A 69 1.22 -9.34 -22.29
N VAL A 70 0.07 -8.89 -22.79
CA VAL A 70 -0.80 -9.68 -23.69
C VAL A 70 -0.64 -9.31 -25.16
N GLY A 71 0.31 -8.43 -25.50
CA GLY A 71 0.60 -8.02 -26.87
C GLY A 71 -0.43 -7.07 -27.51
N ILE A 72 -1.29 -6.43 -26.71
CA ILE A 72 -2.26 -5.44 -27.20
C ILE A 72 -1.58 -4.08 -27.30
N LYS A 73 -1.43 -3.56 -28.52
CA LYS A 73 -0.76 -2.28 -28.82
C LYS A 73 -1.72 -1.10 -29.04
N ARG A 74 -3.03 -1.34 -28.96
CA ARG A 74 -4.11 -0.39 -29.25
C ARG A 74 -5.14 -0.45 -28.12
N LEU A 75 -5.73 0.69 -27.76
CA LEU A 75 -6.66 0.78 -26.63
C LEU A 75 -8.09 0.38 -27.02
N GLU A 76 -8.42 0.47 -28.31
CA GLU A 76 -9.74 0.14 -28.85
C GLU A 76 -10.20 -1.31 -28.54
N PRO A 77 -9.34 -2.35 -28.62
CA PRO A 77 -9.70 -3.72 -28.22
C PRO A 77 -9.46 -4.02 -26.73
N ALA A 78 -9.12 -3.03 -25.90
CA ALA A 78 -8.75 -3.30 -24.50
C ALA A 78 -9.96 -3.80 -23.69
N PRO A 79 -9.84 -4.90 -22.94
CA PRO A 79 -10.91 -5.33 -22.05
C PRO A 79 -11.15 -4.30 -20.94
N ASP A 80 -12.35 -4.29 -20.36
CA ASP A 80 -12.63 -3.49 -19.15
C ASP A 80 -11.75 -4.02 -18.01
N ILE A 81 -10.67 -3.31 -17.72
CA ILE A 81 -9.68 -3.64 -16.68
C ILE A 81 -9.90 -2.69 -15.52
N LYS A 82 -10.24 -3.25 -14.36
CA LYS A 82 -10.45 -2.51 -13.11
C LYS A 82 -9.42 -2.95 -12.07
N PRO A 83 -8.24 -2.30 -12.02
CA PRO A 83 -7.23 -2.62 -11.00
C PRO A 83 -7.77 -2.36 -9.60
N ASN A 84 -7.40 -3.19 -8.62
CA ASN A 84 -7.80 -3.05 -7.21
C ASN A 84 -7.01 -1.94 -6.48
N VAL A 85 -6.93 -0.76 -7.09
CA VAL A 85 -6.32 0.44 -6.51
C VAL A 85 -7.42 1.40 -6.15
N VAL A 86 -7.43 1.99 -4.95
CA VAL A 86 -8.50 2.88 -4.45
C VAL A 86 -7.94 4.15 -3.79
N VAL A 87 -8.74 5.22 -3.80
CA VAL A 87 -8.49 6.48 -3.11
C VAL A 87 -9.05 6.39 -1.71
N ALA A 88 -8.17 6.32 -0.71
CA ALA A 88 -8.58 6.32 0.69
C ALA A 88 -7.43 6.73 1.61
N GLY A 89 -7.79 7.26 2.78
CA GLY A 89 -6.87 7.38 3.90
C GLY A 89 -6.68 6.03 4.60
N SER A 90 -5.61 5.30 4.28
CA SER A 90 -5.33 3.95 4.81
C SER A 90 -5.29 3.84 6.33
N LEU A 91 -4.94 4.94 7.02
CA LEU A 91 -4.96 5.03 8.49
C LEU A 91 -6.37 5.26 9.06
N LEU A 92 -7.22 6.01 8.36
CA LEU A 92 -8.57 6.32 8.83
C LEU A 92 -9.54 5.14 8.65
N HIS A 93 -9.19 4.19 7.78
CA HIS A 93 -10.02 3.03 7.44
C HIS A 93 -9.52 1.74 8.14
N ARG A 94 -9.22 1.82 9.44
CA ARG A 94 -8.91 0.67 10.30
C ARG A 94 -10.23 0.07 10.80
N PHE A 95 -10.80 -0.90 10.08
CA PHE A 95 -12.07 -1.49 10.47
C PHE A 95 -11.98 -2.26 11.79
N ASP A 96 -12.50 -1.66 12.86
CA ASP A 96 -13.15 -2.38 13.97
C ASP A 96 -14.64 -2.02 13.91
N GLN A 97 -15.44 -2.86 13.24
CA GLN A 97 -16.88 -2.64 13.08
C GLN A 97 -17.63 -2.62 14.42
N ARG A 98 -17.01 -3.01 15.54
CA ARG A 98 -17.69 -3.14 16.83
C ARG A 98 -17.89 -1.81 17.59
N ARG A 99 -17.35 -0.67 17.12
CA ARG A 99 -17.34 0.58 17.91
C ARG A 99 -17.62 1.92 17.19
N LEU A 100 -17.83 1.94 15.88
CA LEU A 100 -18.05 3.23 15.18
C LEU A 100 -19.46 3.77 15.45
N GLY A 101 -19.57 4.85 16.24
CA GLY A 101 -20.79 5.62 16.42
C GLY A 101 -21.21 6.38 15.15
N LEU A 102 -22.47 6.80 15.08
CA LEU A 102 -23.06 7.50 13.92
C LEU A 102 -22.26 8.75 13.52
N ASP A 103 -21.72 9.48 14.50
CA ASP A 103 -20.98 10.73 14.30
C ASP A 103 -19.61 10.52 13.64
N GLN A 104 -18.95 9.40 13.93
CA GLN A 104 -17.68 9.04 13.27
C GLN A 104 -17.89 8.62 11.81
N ARG A 105 -19.07 8.07 11.46
CA ARG A 105 -19.45 7.81 10.06
C ARG A 105 -19.62 9.13 9.30
N LEU A 106 -20.32 10.09 9.91
CA LEU A 106 -20.55 11.43 9.33
C LEU A 106 -19.24 12.23 9.15
N ALA A 107 -18.29 12.11 10.07
CA ALA A 107 -16.99 12.80 9.96
C ALA A 107 -16.12 12.23 8.84
N LEU A 108 -16.20 10.92 8.56
CA LEU A 108 -15.56 10.32 7.38
C LEU A 108 -16.22 10.78 6.09
N ASP A 109 -17.55 10.94 6.10
CA ASP A 109 -18.31 11.47 4.98
C ASP A 109 -18.00 12.96 4.72
N ALA A 110 -17.64 13.74 5.76
CA ALA A 110 -17.19 15.13 5.63
C ALA A 110 -15.75 15.27 5.11
N ASP A 111 -14.82 14.39 5.54
CA ASP A 111 -13.45 14.33 5.01
C ASP A 111 -13.44 13.98 3.50
N ALA A 112 -14.46 13.26 3.02
CA ALA A 112 -14.69 12.96 1.60
C ALA A 112 -15.14 14.20 0.78
N GLN A 113 -15.73 15.22 1.41
CA GLN A 113 -16.30 16.39 0.71
C GLN A 113 -15.24 17.29 0.04
N TRP A 114 -13.98 17.27 0.48
CA TRP A 114 -12.94 18.16 -0.06
C TRP A 114 -12.41 17.73 -1.44
N GLY A 115 -12.56 16.45 -1.82
CA GLY A 115 -12.24 15.95 -3.16
C GLY A 115 -13.41 16.02 -4.15
N ASP A 116 -14.60 16.41 -3.72
CA ASP A 116 -15.82 15.80 -4.24
C ASP A 116 -16.43 16.41 -5.50
N ARG A 117 -15.78 17.41 -6.11
CA ARG A 117 -16.30 18.00 -7.37
C ARG A 117 -15.71 17.39 -8.65
N LEU A 118 -14.54 16.76 -8.57
CA LEU A 118 -13.95 15.95 -9.65
C LEU A 118 -13.81 14.46 -9.27
N PHE A 119 -13.92 14.10 -7.98
CA PHE A 119 -13.56 12.78 -7.42
C PHE A 119 -14.69 11.99 -6.74
N ARG A 120 -15.96 12.28 -7.09
CA ARG A 120 -17.19 11.61 -6.62
C ARG A 120 -17.32 10.11 -7.02
N LEU A 121 -16.23 9.42 -7.34
CA LEU A 121 -16.23 8.13 -8.07
C LEU A 121 -15.56 6.95 -7.34
N GLU A 122 -15.22 7.07 -6.07
CA GLU A 122 -14.68 5.92 -5.33
C GLU A 122 -15.81 5.24 -4.54
N ASP A 123 -16.27 4.12 -5.09
CA ASP A 123 -17.24 3.23 -4.46
C ASP A 123 -16.76 2.86 -3.05
N ARG A 124 -17.48 3.33 -2.03
CA ARG A 124 -17.24 2.98 -0.62
C ARG A 124 -17.09 1.46 -0.44
N ARG A 125 -17.83 0.66 -1.22
CA ARG A 125 -17.71 -0.80 -1.20
C ARG A 125 -16.37 -1.29 -1.75
N ALA A 126 -15.78 -0.59 -2.72
CA ALA A 126 -14.42 -0.89 -3.19
C ALA A 126 -13.38 -0.63 -2.10
N VAL A 127 -13.45 0.52 -1.42
CA VAL A 127 -12.57 0.82 -0.28
C VAL A 127 -12.72 -0.21 0.83
N GLU A 128 -13.97 -0.53 1.20
CA GLU A 128 -14.29 -1.57 2.19
C GLU A 128 -13.72 -2.93 1.78
N ARG A 129 -13.93 -3.38 0.53
CA ARG A 129 -13.37 -4.65 0.03
C ARG A 129 -11.85 -4.71 0.10
N VAL A 130 -11.16 -3.61 -0.18
CA VAL A 130 -9.69 -3.57 -0.19
C VAL A 130 -9.13 -3.52 1.25
N LEU A 131 -9.62 -2.61 2.09
CA LEU A 131 -9.02 -2.32 3.39
C LEU A 131 -9.51 -3.20 4.55
N THR A 132 -10.55 -4.01 4.34
CA THR A 132 -10.96 -5.07 5.28
C THR A 132 -10.20 -6.39 5.09
N LYS A 133 -9.60 -6.60 3.90
CA LYS A 133 -8.85 -7.81 3.58
C LYS A 133 -7.52 -7.87 4.35
N ARG A 134 -6.94 -9.08 4.40
CA ARG A 134 -5.56 -9.33 4.83
C ARG A 134 -4.76 -9.94 3.69
N PHE A 135 -3.48 -9.60 3.62
CA PHE A 135 -2.63 -9.87 2.48
C PHE A 135 -1.42 -10.73 2.86
N GLN A 136 -0.96 -11.55 1.94
CA GLN A 136 0.25 -12.36 2.13
C GLN A 136 1.52 -11.51 2.07
N ALA A 137 1.45 -10.35 1.39
CA ALA A 137 2.53 -9.37 1.41
C ALA A 137 1.96 -7.95 1.52
N VAL A 138 2.55 -7.13 2.38
CA VAL A 138 2.26 -5.70 2.51
C VAL A 138 3.55 -4.96 2.26
N VAL A 139 3.58 -4.09 1.25
CA VAL A 139 4.77 -3.33 0.88
C VAL A 139 4.47 -1.85 0.74
N GLY A 140 5.49 -1.00 0.72
CA GLY A 140 5.26 0.41 0.41
C GLY A 140 6.32 1.36 0.95
N ASN A 141 6.10 2.63 0.70
CA ASN A 141 6.92 3.73 1.20
C ASN A 141 6.01 4.73 1.91
N PRO A 142 5.80 4.60 3.24
CA PRO A 142 4.89 5.46 3.96
C PRO A 142 5.37 6.92 3.98
N PRO A 143 4.46 7.88 4.21
CA PRO A 143 4.82 9.30 4.26
C PRO A 143 5.65 9.64 5.52
N TYR A 144 6.74 10.38 5.32
CA TYR A 144 7.66 10.84 6.39
C TYR A 144 7.35 12.25 6.89
N ILE A 145 6.07 12.62 6.91
CA ILE A 145 5.60 13.93 7.39
C ILE A 145 4.95 13.81 8.75
N VAL A 146 4.92 14.91 9.49
CA VAL A 146 4.06 15.06 10.67
C VAL A 146 2.71 15.58 10.21
N GLU A 147 1.62 14.98 10.69
CA GLU A 147 0.27 15.48 10.41
C GLU A 147 0.07 16.85 11.07
N SER A 148 -0.29 17.85 10.28
CA SER A 148 -0.57 19.20 10.77
C SER A 148 -1.96 19.29 11.39
N ASP A 149 -2.93 18.57 10.83
CA ASP A 149 -4.33 18.57 11.26
C ASP A 149 -4.50 17.93 12.65
N SER A 150 -4.99 18.71 13.62
CA SER A 150 -5.19 18.26 15.01
C SER A 150 -6.26 17.19 15.14
N THR A 151 -7.32 17.26 14.34
CA THR A 151 -8.42 16.30 14.33
C THR A 151 -7.95 14.95 13.82
N LYS A 152 -7.21 14.91 12.70
CA LYS A 152 -6.62 13.68 12.16
C LYS A 152 -5.62 13.07 13.14
N LYS A 153 -4.77 13.91 13.76
CA LYS A 153 -3.85 13.45 14.82
C LYS A 153 -4.60 12.76 15.95
N ALA A 154 -5.66 13.36 16.48
CA ALA A 154 -6.44 12.78 17.57
C ALA A 154 -7.01 11.41 17.17
N LYS A 155 -7.65 11.31 16.00
CA LYS A 155 -8.13 10.03 15.46
C LYS A 155 -7.02 8.99 15.34
N TYR A 156 -5.83 9.37 14.85
CA TYR A 156 -4.70 8.42 14.76
C TYR A 156 -4.23 7.94 16.13
N ARG A 157 -4.25 8.79 17.18
CA ARG A 157 -3.91 8.37 18.55
C ARG A 157 -4.91 7.38 19.13
N GLU A 158 -6.20 7.55 18.83
CA GLU A 158 -7.24 6.61 19.24
C GLU A 158 -7.09 5.27 18.53
N MET A 159 -6.72 5.30 17.25
CA MET A 159 -6.64 4.11 16.42
C MET A 159 -5.30 3.38 16.48
N TYR A 160 -4.20 4.01 16.85
CA TYR A 160 -2.86 3.40 16.75
C TYR A 160 -2.02 3.69 17.99
N LYS A 161 -1.51 2.63 18.63
CA LYS A 161 -0.62 2.76 19.79
C LYS A 161 0.68 3.46 19.41
N SER A 162 1.14 3.24 18.18
CA SER A 162 2.33 3.86 17.61
C SER A 162 2.21 5.38 17.38
N ALA A 163 1.00 5.96 17.44
CA ALA A 163 0.78 7.41 17.36
C ALA A 163 0.96 8.13 18.72
N ALA A 164 2.00 7.77 19.48
CA ALA A 164 2.30 8.35 20.79
C ALA A 164 3.17 9.63 20.71
N GLY A 165 2.98 10.56 21.65
CA GLY A 165 3.80 11.78 21.75
C GLY A 165 3.82 12.63 20.46
N LYS A 166 5.01 13.08 20.06
CA LYS A 166 5.28 13.70 18.76
C LYS A 166 5.62 12.59 17.75
N PHE A 167 4.71 12.25 16.86
CA PHE A 167 4.90 11.18 15.88
C PHE A 167 4.88 11.71 14.43
N ALA A 168 5.64 11.04 13.55
CA ALA A 168 5.47 11.15 12.09
C ALA A 168 4.48 10.08 11.62
N LEU A 169 3.80 10.31 10.49
CA LEU A 169 2.81 9.35 9.94
C LEU A 169 3.40 7.97 9.66
N SER A 170 4.71 7.86 9.42
CA SER A 170 5.40 6.58 9.27
C SER A 170 5.21 5.64 10.46
N ALA A 171 4.99 6.16 11.68
CA ALA A 171 4.75 5.34 12.86
C ALA A 171 3.40 4.57 12.82
N PRO A 172 2.23 5.24 12.77
CA PRO A 172 0.95 4.55 12.60
C PRO A 172 0.87 3.77 11.28
N PHE A 173 1.56 4.20 10.22
CA PHE A 173 1.65 3.38 9.01
C PHE A 173 2.41 2.08 9.22
N THR A 174 3.48 2.08 10.00
CA THR A 174 4.20 0.82 10.31
C THR A 174 3.27 -0.17 11.00
N GLU A 175 2.53 0.25 12.03
CA GLU A 175 1.50 -0.60 12.67
C GLU A 175 0.44 -1.04 11.66
N ARG A 176 -0.05 -0.13 10.81
CA ARG A 176 -1.05 -0.45 9.78
C ARG A 176 -0.56 -1.46 8.75
N PHE A 177 0.73 -1.47 8.41
CA PHE A 177 1.29 -2.46 7.49
C PHE A 177 1.23 -3.87 8.09
N PHE A 178 1.53 -4.01 9.38
CA PHE A 178 1.37 -5.29 10.10
C PHE A 178 -0.12 -5.67 10.24
N ASP A 179 -1.00 -4.71 10.55
CA ASP A 179 -2.44 -4.96 10.62
C ASP A 179 -3.00 -5.53 9.32
N LEU A 180 -2.48 -5.12 8.16
CA LEU A 180 -2.95 -5.56 6.84
C LEU A 180 -2.37 -6.92 6.42
N ALA A 181 -1.33 -7.42 7.10
CA ALA A 181 -0.72 -8.70 6.80
C ALA A 181 -1.52 -9.86 7.43
N VAL A 182 -1.51 -11.03 6.79
CA VAL A 182 -1.88 -12.28 7.46
C VAL A 182 -0.77 -12.70 8.43
N GLY A 183 -1.07 -13.52 9.45
CA GLY A 183 -0.10 -13.90 10.49
C GLY A 183 1.21 -14.53 9.99
N ALA A 184 1.16 -15.27 8.87
CA ALA A 184 2.35 -15.83 8.19
C ALA A 184 2.74 -15.06 6.92
N GLY A 185 2.35 -13.79 6.83
CA GLY A 185 2.63 -12.91 5.70
C GLY A 185 3.97 -12.19 5.81
N PHE A 186 4.30 -11.41 4.79
CA PHE A 186 5.51 -10.59 4.72
C PHE A 186 5.16 -9.11 4.76
N VAL A 187 5.95 -8.32 5.49
CA VAL A 187 5.86 -6.86 5.52
C VAL A 187 7.19 -6.27 5.06
N GLY A 188 7.15 -5.38 4.07
CA GLY A 188 8.34 -4.73 3.51
C GLY A 188 8.10 -3.25 3.26
N LEU A 189 8.53 -2.39 4.17
CA LEU A 189 8.42 -0.95 4.05
C LEU A 189 9.79 -0.29 3.94
N ILE A 190 9.86 0.80 3.16
CA ILE A 190 10.95 1.76 3.32
C ILE A 190 10.67 2.51 4.63
N ASN A 191 11.67 2.65 5.49
CA ASN A 191 11.52 3.38 6.74
C ASN A 191 12.67 4.40 6.88
N SER A 192 12.40 5.49 7.59
CA SER A 192 13.44 6.45 7.92
C SER A 192 14.30 5.91 9.07
N ASN A 193 15.57 6.33 9.11
CA ASN A 193 16.53 5.97 10.15
C ASN A 193 16.13 6.46 11.56
N ALA A 194 15.03 7.21 11.71
CA ALA A 194 14.55 7.75 12.98
C ALA A 194 13.97 6.65 13.90
N TRP A 195 13.34 5.62 13.31
CA TRP A 195 12.76 4.49 14.06
C TRP A 195 13.83 3.67 14.79
N THR A 196 15.02 3.53 14.22
CA THR A 196 16.13 2.78 14.82
C THR A 196 16.94 3.58 15.84
N LYS A 197 16.67 4.88 16.03
CA LYS A 197 17.56 5.79 16.78
C LYS A 197 16.93 6.50 17.98
N ARG A 198 15.61 6.44 18.18
CA ARG A 198 14.93 7.06 19.33
C ARG A 198 13.78 6.16 19.78
N ASP A 199 13.37 6.29 21.04
CA ASP A 199 12.32 5.52 21.77
C ASP A 199 10.90 5.57 21.16
N PHE A 200 10.78 5.54 19.83
CA PHE A 200 9.54 5.50 19.09
C PHE A 200 9.27 4.06 18.64
N GLY A 201 8.39 3.38 19.40
CA GLY A 201 7.72 2.17 18.94
C GLY A 201 8.14 0.91 19.68
N GLU A 202 7.38 0.55 20.71
CA GLU A 202 7.29 -0.85 21.09
C GLU A 202 6.66 -1.63 19.93
N VAL A 203 7.40 -2.60 19.41
CA VAL A 203 6.87 -3.59 18.46
C VAL A 203 5.96 -4.53 19.24
N PRO A 204 4.68 -4.71 18.86
CA PRO A 204 3.86 -5.76 19.45
C PRO A 204 4.44 -7.13 19.04
N ASP A 205 4.94 -7.84 20.04
CA ASP A 205 5.45 -9.22 20.06
C ASP A 205 6.71 -9.58 19.24
N ARG A 206 7.66 -10.19 19.97
CA ARG A 206 9.02 -10.63 19.56
C ARG A 206 9.08 -11.65 18.41
N ALA A 207 7.94 -12.10 17.86
CA ALA A 207 7.89 -13.10 16.79
C ALA A 207 8.12 -12.51 15.38
N SER A 208 7.95 -11.20 15.19
CA SER A 208 7.99 -10.52 13.88
C SER A 208 9.36 -9.93 13.51
N ALA A 209 10.36 -10.02 14.39
CA ALA A 209 11.68 -9.39 14.22
C ALA A 209 12.67 -10.17 13.32
N SER A 210 12.37 -11.41 12.93
CA SER A 210 13.33 -12.28 12.24
C SER A 210 13.50 -12.01 10.73
N SER A 211 12.59 -11.26 10.10
CA SER A 211 12.62 -11.01 8.65
C SER A 211 13.20 -9.64 8.24
N ALA A 212 13.51 -8.76 9.19
CA ALA A 212 13.97 -7.39 8.93
C ALA A 212 15.49 -7.22 8.70
N ARG A 213 16.26 -8.29 8.51
CA ARG A 213 17.72 -8.20 8.24
C ARG A 213 18.10 -8.74 6.86
N ARG A 214 18.33 -7.83 5.92
CA ARG A 214 19.57 -7.69 5.11
C ARG A 214 19.32 -6.79 3.90
N GLN A 215 19.88 -5.60 3.93
CA GLN A 215 20.65 -5.00 2.83
C GLN A 215 21.39 -3.79 3.42
N GLN A 216 22.53 -4.05 4.06
CA GLN A 216 23.52 -3.01 4.31
C GLN A 216 24.43 -2.96 3.09
N GLY A 217 24.55 -1.75 2.53
CA GLY A 217 25.38 -1.48 1.36
C GLY A 217 26.84 -1.83 1.60
N HIS A 218 27.44 -2.48 0.61
CA HIS A 218 28.88 -2.55 0.46
C HIS A 218 29.42 -1.13 0.27
N ARG A 219 30.13 -0.62 1.28
CA ARG A 219 31.06 0.49 1.11
C ARG A 219 32.31 -0.06 0.43
N HIS A 220 32.63 0.45 -0.76
CA HIS A 220 33.97 0.32 -1.33
C HIS A 220 34.96 1.13 -0.48
N PRO A 221 36.15 0.59 -0.15
CA PRO A 221 37.21 1.38 0.46
C PRO A 221 37.81 2.34 -0.59
N ALA A 222 37.98 3.60 -0.19
CA ALA A 222 38.64 4.63 -0.97
C ALA A 222 40.11 4.24 -1.21
N ALA A 223 40.53 4.21 -2.47
CA ALA A 223 41.94 4.11 -2.84
C ALA A 223 42.60 5.47 -2.66
N THR A 224 43.53 5.55 -1.71
CA THR A 224 44.56 6.59 -1.62
C THR A 224 45.49 6.47 -2.83
N CYS A 225 45.44 7.43 -3.75
CA CYS A 225 46.50 7.66 -4.73
C CYS A 225 47.56 8.56 -4.08
N ARG A 226 48.77 8.03 -3.90
CA ARG A 226 49.99 8.82 -3.78
C ARG A 226 50.59 8.95 -5.18
N GLY A 227 50.92 10.17 -5.56
CA GLY A 227 51.73 10.57 -6.70
C GLY A 227 52.37 11.90 -6.35
#